data_AF-A0A814WN37-F1
#
_entry.id   AF-A0A814WN37-F1
#
_cell.length_a   1.000
_cell.length_b   1.000
_cell.length_c   1.000
_cell.angle_alpha   90.00
_cell.angle_beta   90.00
_cell.angle_gamma   90.00
#
_symmetry.space_group_name_H-M   'P 1'
#
loop_
_entity.id
_entity.type
_entity.pdbx_description
1 polymer ?
#
loop_
_entity_poly.entity_id
_entity_poly.type
_entity_poly.pdbx_seq_one_letter_code
_entity_poly.pdbx_strand_id
1 'polypeptide(L)'
;MISIKVLDILQIYTTTHTIPTSTIRALKNELAFPERFEKAFFTIHNVIRNGQSVTNKTLQILVDNLYMSINSRRRYNSFKLLEKARQNQDLPDNIFYKSELVKAGFTLSKSTNKKSIIKFIQDQTNNGMQLSIDTINALENEIHNEDVLQIFYNISKNKQLIQYDLLNKLIEIFKPDTDQFTLIDIFENVAKNNQTLSNKLLKKLEMALNREQIQDKVLLIFVYLAQ
;
A
#
# COMPACT_ATOMS: atom_id res chain seq x y z
N MET A 1 31.41 2.94 8.88
CA MET A 1 30.63 1.70 9.02
C MET A 1 30.61 1.32 10.49
N ILE A 2 29.43 1.11 11.08
CA ILE A 2 29.27 0.76 12.51
C ILE A 2 29.46 -0.74 12.67
N SER A 3 30.30 -1.18 13.62
CA SER A 3 30.47 -2.61 13.88
C SER A 3 29.25 -3.21 14.59
N ILE A 4 29.03 -4.52 14.45
CA ILE A 4 27.91 -5.21 15.11
C ILE A 4 27.94 -5.02 16.63
N LYS A 5 29.13 -5.09 17.25
CA LYS A 5 29.31 -4.84 18.68
C LYS A 5 28.87 -3.42 19.09
N VAL A 6 29.14 -2.42 18.25
CA VAL A 6 28.69 -1.04 18.52
C VAL A 6 27.18 -0.93 18.35
N LEU A 7 26.57 -1.63 17.39
CA LEU A 7 25.11 -1.71 17.29
C LEU A 7 24.46 -2.34 18.53
N ASP A 8 25.07 -3.38 19.12
CA ASP A 8 24.60 -3.97 20.38
C ASP A 8 24.63 -2.97 21.54
N ILE A 9 25.72 -2.22 21.66
CA ILE A 9 25.85 -1.18 22.69
C ILE A 9 24.80 -0.08 22.46
N LEU A 10 24.67 0.40 21.22
CA LEU A 10 23.70 1.45 20.88
C LEU A 10 22.27 0.99 21.12
N GLN A 11 21.95 -0.26 20.81
CA GLN A 11 20.64 -0.86 21.05
C GLN A 11 20.26 -0.82 22.54
N ILE A 12 21.20 -1.17 23.44
CA ILE A 12 20.97 -1.12 24.89
C ILE A 12 20.94 0.34 25.37
N TYR A 13 21.91 1.15 24.97
CA TYR A 13 22.05 2.53 25.44
C TYR A 13 20.85 3.41 25.08
N THR A 14 20.35 3.27 23.86
CA THR A 14 19.19 4.03 23.37
C THR A 14 17.89 3.66 24.06
N THR A 15 17.83 2.62 24.88
CA THR A 15 16.61 2.32 25.66
C THR A 15 16.21 3.45 26.62
N THR A 16 17.20 4.20 27.12
CA THR A 16 17.04 5.25 28.13
C THR A 16 17.70 6.58 27.76
N HIS A 17 18.63 6.59 26.80
CA HIS A 17 19.40 7.78 26.46
C HIS A 17 19.21 8.21 25.01
N THR A 18 19.45 9.51 24.76
CA THR A 18 19.56 10.07 23.41
C THR A 18 20.97 9.91 22.85
N ILE A 19 21.11 9.83 21.53
CA ILE A 19 22.40 9.76 20.85
C ILE A 19 22.64 10.95 19.92
N PRO A 20 23.91 11.29 19.60
CA PRO A 20 24.21 12.38 18.68
C PRO A 20 23.59 12.19 17.28
N THR A 21 23.19 13.29 16.63
CA THR A 21 22.61 13.28 15.28
C THR A 21 23.55 12.65 14.24
N SER A 22 24.86 12.79 14.41
CA SER A 22 25.86 12.12 13.57
C SER A 22 25.75 10.60 13.64
N THR A 23 25.52 10.04 14.84
CA THR A 23 25.28 8.61 15.05
C THR A 23 23.96 8.17 14.41
N ILE A 24 22.89 8.96 14.53
CA ILE A 24 21.59 8.67 13.88
C ILE A 24 21.76 8.61 12.35
N ARG A 25 22.50 9.57 11.76
CA ARG A 25 22.81 9.57 10.32
C ARG A 25 23.61 8.34 9.89
N ALA A 26 24.53 7.87 10.74
CA ALA A 26 25.32 6.67 10.48
C ALA A 26 24.47 5.39 10.55
N LEU A 27 23.56 5.26 11.53
CA LEU A 27 22.63 4.13 11.66
C LEU A 27 21.78 3.90 10.40
N LYS A 28 21.39 4.98 9.71
CA LYS A 28 20.66 4.88 8.44
C LYS A 28 21.42 4.08 7.38
N ASN A 29 22.75 4.18 7.31
CA ASN A 29 23.53 3.39 6.35
C ASN A 29 23.50 1.89 6.70
N GLU A 30 23.35 1.55 7.98
CA GLU A 30 23.35 0.17 8.44
C GLU A 30 22.02 -0.56 8.11
N LEU A 31 20.95 0.17 7.80
CA LEU A 31 19.67 -0.41 7.32
C LEU A 31 19.78 -1.02 5.92
N ALA A 32 20.85 -0.77 5.17
CA ALA A 32 21.08 -1.39 3.86
C ALA A 32 21.70 -2.80 3.95
N PHE A 33 22.19 -3.21 5.12
CA PHE A 33 22.92 -4.46 5.31
C PHE A 33 22.03 -5.49 6.03
N PRO A 34 21.64 -6.60 5.38
CA PRO A 34 20.72 -7.59 5.94
C PRO A 34 21.12 -8.09 7.34
N GLU A 35 22.40 -8.38 7.54
CA GLU A 35 22.95 -8.92 8.79
C GLU A 35 22.98 -7.90 9.95
N ARG A 36 22.76 -6.61 9.67
CA ARG A 36 22.70 -5.52 10.67
C ARG A 36 21.34 -4.87 10.77
N PHE A 37 20.46 -5.15 9.81
CA PHE A 37 19.17 -4.51 9.66
C PHE A 37 18.39 -4.49 10.98
N GLU A 38 18.20 -5.65 11.61
CA GLU A 38 17.39 -5.78 12.83
C GLU A 38 17.92 -4.92 13.98
N LYS A 39 19.24 -4.92 14.23
CA LYS A 39 19.86 -4.14 15.31
C LYS A 39 19.81 -2.63 15.01
N ALA A 40 20.09 -2.25 13.77
CA ALA A 40 20.01 -0.85 13.34
C ALA A 40 18.56 -0.34 13.41
N PHE A 41 17.59 -1.15 12.98
CA PHE A 41 16.17 -0.84 13.03
C PHE A 41 15.68 -0.69 14.47
N PHE A 42 16.05 -1.60 15.38
CA PHE A 42 15.70 -1.48 16.80
C PHE A 42 16.32 -0.24 17.45
N THR A 43 17.57 0.07 17.12
CA THR A 43 18.23 1.29 17.62
C THR A 43 17.49 2.54 17.14
N ILE A 44 17.11 2.59 15.85
CA ILE A 44 16.31 3.70 15.29
C ILE A 44 14.93 3.77 15.95
N HIS A 45 14.32 2.63 16.25
CA HIS A 45 13.06 2.60 16.97
C HIS A 45 13.17 3.30 18.33
N ASN A 46 14.23 3.01 19.09
CA ASN A 46 14.49 3.65 20.38
C ASN A 46 14.76 5.16 20.25
N VAL A 47 15.54 5.57 19.24
CA VAL A 47 15.80 6.98 18.92
C VAL A 47 14.50 7.75 18.73
N ILE A 48 13.59 7.23 17.90
CA ILE A 48 12.27 7.84 17.68
C ILE A 48 11.43 7.79 18.96
N ARG A 49 11.47 6.69 19.72
CA ARG A 49 10.72 6.57 20.98
C ARG A 49 11.11 7.65 21.99
N ASN A 50 12.40 8.00 22.05
CA ASN A 50 12.96 9.00 22.95
C ASN A 50 12.79 10.45 22.46
N GLY A 51 11.96 10.69 21.45
CA GLY A 51 11.66 12.05 21.00
C GLY A 51 12.65 12.62 19.97
N GLN A 52 13.65 11.85 19.53
CA GLN A 52 14.64 12.36 18.59
C GLN A 52 14.17 12.26 17.14
N SER A 53 14.50 13.27 16.35
CA SER A 53 14.28 13.28 14.91
C SER A 53 15.25 12.34 14.17
N VAL A 54 14.77 11.72 13.10
CA VAL A 54 15.53 10.90 12.15
C VAL A 54 15.58 11.53 10.77
N THR A 55 16.45 11.00 9.91
CA THR A 55 16.62 11.53 8.55
C THR A 55 15.43 11.18 7.64
N ASN A 56 15.16 12.01 6.63
CA ASN A 56 14.13 11.71 5.61
C ASN A 56 14.35 10.36 4.93
N LYS A 57 15.60 9.94 4.73
CA LYS A 57 15.93 8.61 4.19
C LYS A 57 15.50 7.49 5.14
N THR A 58 15.64 7.68 6.46
CA THR A 58 15.14 6.72 7.46
C THR A 58 13.61 6.63 7.39
N LEU A 59 12.93 7.77 7.32
CA LEU A 59 11.46 7.79 7.16
C LEU A 59 11.02 7.11 5.86
N GLN A 60 11.74 7.32 4.76
CA GLN A 60 11.46 6.66 3.49
C GLN A 60 11.58 5.13 3.59
N ILE A 61 12.60 4.61 4.29
CA ILE A 61 12.73 3.16 4.53
C ILE A 61 11.52 2.61 5.32
N LEU A 62 10.99 3.37 6.29
CA LEU A 62 9.78 2.97 7.01
C LEU A 62 8.55 2.94 6.08
N VAL A 63 8.43 3.89 5.16
CA VAL A 63 7.38 3.90 4.13
C VAL A 63 7.53 2.74 3.17
N ASP A 64 8.75 2.45 2.70
CA ASP A 64 9.00 1.33 1.80
C ASP A 64 8.64 0.01 2.48
N ASN A 65 8.95 -0.12 3.78
CA ASN A 65 8.48 -1.25 4.57
C ASN A 65 6.96 -1.36 4.58
N LEU A 66 6.22 -0.25 4.75
CA LEU A 66 4.76 -0.24 4.76
C LEU A 66 4.15 -0.75 3.45
N TYR A 67 4.73 -0.36 2.32
CA TYR A 67 4.14 -0.61 1.01
C TYR A 67 4.65 -1.90 0.36
N MET A 68 5.90 -2.29 0.65
CA MET A 68 6.59 -3.36 -0.09
C MET A 68 6.94 -4.58 0.77
N SER A 69 6.93 -4.48 2.11
CA SER A 69 7.28 -5.63 2.94
C SER A 69 6.20 -6.71 2.93
N ILE A 70 6.58 -7.95 2.62
CA ILE A 70 5.70 -9.12 2.75
C ILE A 70 5.34 -9.43 4.22
N ASN A 71 6.18 -8.99 5.18
CA ASN A 71 6.00 -9.28 6.59
C ASN A 71 5.04 -8.26 7.25
N SER A 72 3.85 -8.72 7.63
CA SER A 72 2.81 -7.89 8.26
C SER A 72 3.26 -7.23 9.57
N ARG A 73 4.06 -7.92 10.38
CA ARG A 73 4.63 -7.36 11.61
C ARG A 73 5.60 -6.21 11.31
N ARG A 74 6.43 -6.33 10.28
CA ARG A 74 7.34 -5.26 9.83
C ARG A 74 6.58 -4.05 9.31
N ARG A 75 5.50 -4.26 8.55
CA ARG A 75 4.59 -3.18 8.13
C ARG A 75 4.00 -2.46 9.35
N TYR A 76 3.34 -3.21 10.23
CA TYR A 76 2.72 -2.64 11.43
C TYR A 76 3.71 -1.87 12.32
N ASN A 77 4.90 -2.42 12.57
CA ASN A 77 5.93 -1.74 13.35
C ASN A 77 6.42 -0.45 12.67
N SER A 78 6.60 -0.46 11.35
CA SER A 78 6.99 0.72 10.59
C SER A 78 5.91 1.80 10.65
N PHE A 79 4.63 1.42 10.64
CA PHE A 79 3.50 2.34 10.80
C PHE A 79 3.53 3.01 12.17
N LYS A 80 3.65 2.21 13.24
CA LYS A 80 3.74 2.74 14.61
C LYS A 80 4.94 3.66 14.81
N LEU A 81 6.06 3.35 14.17
CA LEU A 81 7.23 4.22 14.19
C LEU A 81 7.01 5.54 13.45
N LEU A 82 6.32 5.54 12.31
CA LEU A 82 5.98 6.78 11.61
C LEU A 82 5.00 7.65 12.40
N GLU A 83 3.98 7.04 13.04
CA GLU A 83 3.07 7.75 13.95
C GLU A 83 3.85 8.39 15.11
N LYS A 84 4.86 7.70 15.66
CA LYS A 84 5.71 8.26 16.72
C LYS A 84 6.64 9.34 16.18
N ALA A 85 7.25 9.14 15.01
CA ALA A 85 8.13 10.11 14.38
C ALA A 85 7.41 11.44 14.11
N ARG A 86 6.15 11.39 13.67
CA ARG A 86 5.31 12.57 13.48
C ARG A 86 5.14 13.42 14.74
N GLN A 87 5.22 12.82 15.93
CA GLN A 87 5.14 13.57 17.19
C GLN A 87 6.43 14.34 17.49
N ASN A 88 7.54 13.94 16.87
CA ASN A 88 8.87 14.47 17.15
C ASN A 88 9.41 15.38 16.02
N GLN A 89 8.87 15.25 14.82
CA GLN A 89 9.28 16.01 13.64
C GLN A 89 8.15 16.09 12.61
N ASP A 90 8.19 17.12 11.78
CA ASP A 90 7.35 17.19 10.60
C ASP A 90 7.73 16.10 9.60
N LEU A 91 6.71 15.44 9.05
CA LEU A 91 6.88 14.44 8.00
C LEU A 91 6.79 15.16 6.64
N PRO A 92 7.67 14.84 5.68
CA PRO A 92 7.49 15.29 4.30
C PRO A 92 6.11 14.87 3.77
N ASP A 93 5.45 15.71 2.98
CA ASP A 93 4.06 15.51 2.53
C ASP A 93 3.80 14.10 1.97
N ASN A 94 4.67 13.61 1.08
CA ASN A 94 4.55 12.26 0.52
C ASN A 94 4.56 11.16 1.60
N ILE A 95 5.42 11.29 2.62
CA ILE A 95 5.51 10.34 3.73
C ILE A 95 4.28 10.48 4.63
N PHE A 96 3.85 11.71 4.89
CA PHE A 96 2.65 12.01 5.65
C PHE A 96 1.42 11.36 5.03
N TYR A 97 1.10 11.66 3.77
CA TYR A 97 -0.09 11.13 3.11
C TYR A 97 -0.07 9.61 2.96
N LYS A 98 1.10 9.02 2.70
CA LYS A 98 1.26 7.56 2.71
C LYS A 98 0.95 6.96 4.08
N SER A 99 1.41 7.59 5.16
CA SER A 99 1.09 7.13 6.52
C SER A 99 -0.40 7.28 6.86
N GLU A 100 -1.03 8.38 6.44
CA GLU A 100 -2.47 8.61 6.62
C GLU A 100 -3.33 7.63 5.81
N LEU A 101 -2.90 7.24 4.60
CA LEU A 101 -3.58 6.21 3.81
C LEU A 101 -3.54 4.82 4.47
N VAL A 102 -2.40 4.46 5.06
CA VAL A 102 -2.28 3.22 5.83
C VAL A 102 -3.18 3.28 7.08
N LYS A 103 -3.20 4.41 7.77
CA LYS A 103 -4.08 4.65 8.93
C LYS A 103 -5.56 4.55 8.57
N ALA A 104 -5.96 5.12 7.44
CA ALA A 104 -7.30 4.99 6.88
C ALA A 104 -7.67 3.51 6.66
N GLY A 105 -6.77 2.72 6.08
CA GLY A 105 -6.93 1.27 5.92
C GLY A 105 -7.14 0.54 7.26
N PHE A 106 -6.29 0.80 8.26
CA PHE A 106 -6.40 0.14 9.58
C PHE A 106 -7.68 0.50 10.35
N THR A 107 -8.22 1.70 10.12
CA THR A 107 -9.40 2.18 10.85
C THR A 107 -10.70 1.87 10.13
N LEU A 108 -10.68 1.57 8.83
CA LEU A 108 -11.86 1.38 7.99
C LEU A 108 -12.85 0.37 8.57
N SER A 109 -12.39 -0.82 8.98
CA SER A 109 -13.27 -1.89 9.48
C SER A 109 -13.95 -1.56 10.81
N LYS A 110 -13.35 -0.68 11.62
CA LYS A 110 -13.80 -0.33 12.98
C LYS A 110 -14.47 1.04 13.06
N SER A 111 -14.41 1.83 11.99
CA SER A 111 -14.91 3.21 11.98
C SER A 111 -16.43 3.25 11.81
N THR A 112 -17.08 4.13 12.56
CA THR A 112 -18.49 4.50 12.35
C THR A 112 -18.66 5.44 11.16
N ASN A 113 -17.58 6.08 10.68
CA ASN A 113 -17.58 7.01 9.56
C ASN A 113 -16.80 6.42 8.36
N LYS A 114 -17.18 5.21 7.92
CA LYS A 114 -16.55 4.54 6.78
C LYS A 114 -16.61 5.37 5.50
N LYS A 115 -17.73 6.07 5.25
CA LYS A 115 -17.92 6.89 4.04
C LYS A 115 -16.83 7.95 3.89
N SER A 116 -16.49 8.67 4.95
CA SER A 116 -15.45 9.71 4.88
C SER A 116 -14.06 9.11 4.67
N ILE A 117 -13.79 7.94 5.27
CA ILE A 117 -12.51 7.22 5.08
C ILE A 117 -12.39 6.75 3.62
N ILE A 118 -13.43 6.13 3.08
CA ILE A 118 -13.46 5.67 1.68
C ILE A 118 -13.27 6.86 0.74
N LYS A 119 -14.00 7.96 0.96
CA LYS A 119 -13.84 9.19 0.15
C LYS A 119 -12.41 9.72 0.20
N PHE A 120 -11.80 9.78 1.39
CA PHE A 120 -10.39 10.18 1.52
C PHE A 120 -9.47 9.28 0.68
N ILE A 121 -9.61 7.95 0.78
CA ILE A 121 -8.79 7.00 0.01
C ILE A 121 -9.02 7.19 -1.50
N GLN A 122 -10.27 7.39 -1.92
CA GLN A 122 -10.65 7.65 -3.30
C GLN A 122 -10.00 8.93 -3.84
N ASP A 123 -10.06 10.02 -3.09
CA ASP A 123 -9.43 11.30 -3.46
C ASP A 123 -7.91 11.15 -3.63
N GLN A 124 -7.24 10.42 -2.75
CA GLN A 124 -5.79 10.20 -2.86
C GLN A 124 -5.43 9.31 -4.06
N THR A 125 -6.19 8.24 -4.31
CA THR A 125 -5.95 7.34 -5.44
C THR A 125 -6.27 7.99 -6.78
N ASN A 126 -7.25 8.90 -6.82
CA ASN A 126 -7.52 9.73 -8.00
C ASN A 126 -6.31 10.62 -8.37
N ASN A 127 -5.53 11.04 -7.36
CA ASN A 127 -4.30 11.83 -7.53
C ASN A 127 -3.05 10.99 -7.79
N GLY A 128 -3.18 9.69 -8.10
CA GLY A 128 -2.04 8.83 -8.44
C GLY A 128 -1.43 8.08 -7.25
N MET A 129 -1.95 8.24 -6.02
CA MET A 129 -1.37 7.54 -4.89
C MET A 129 -1.67 6.04 -4.95
N GLN A 130 -0.63 5.24 -4.68
CA GLN A 130 -0.74 3.80 -4.50
C GLN A 130 -1.26 3.47 -3.11
N LEU A 131 -1.83 2.27 -2.97
CA LEU A 131 -2.30 1.73 -1.70
C LEU A 131 -1.36 0.65 -1.17
N SER A 132 -1.18 0.62 0.15
CA SER A 132 -0.51 -0.49 0.82
C SER A 132 -1.35 -1.78 0.74
N ILE A 133 -0.70 -2.93 0.83
CA ILE A 133 -1.39 -4.24 0.88
C ILE A 133 -2.44 -4.29 2.00
N ASP A 134 -2.14 -3.71 3.17
CA ASP A 134 -3.08 -3.73 4.30
C ASP A 134 -4.31 -2.85 4.04
N THR A 135 -4.13 -1.72 3.35
CA THR A 135 -5.25 -0.86 2.91
C THR A 135 -6.12 -1.55 1.86
N ILE A 136 -5.50 -2.23 0.90
CA ILE A 136 -6.21 -3.02 -0.12
C ILE A 136 -7.05 -4.09 0.57
N ASN A 137 -6.43 -4.92 1.42
CA ASN A 137 -7.11 -5.99 2.17
C ASN A 137 -8.29 -5.47 3.00
N ALA A 138 -8.19 -4.27 3.57
CA ALA A 138 -9.29 -3.66 4.30
C ALA A 138 -10.46 -3.30 3.38
N LEU A 139 -10.18 -2.73 2.20
CA LEU A 139 -11.17 -2.38 1.19
C LEU A 139 -11.83 -3.61 0.54
N GLU A 140 -11.13 -4.74 0.45
CA GLU A 140 -11.72 -5.97 -0.11
C GLU A 140 -12.98 -6.43 0.63
N ASN A 141 -13.09 -6.11 1.92
CA ASN A 141 -14.29 -6.46 2.71
C ASN A 141 -15.50 -5.58 2.37
N GLU A 142 -15.29 -4.51 1.62
CA GLU A 142 -16.29 -3.52 1.21
C GLU A 142 -16.45 -3.50 -0.32
N ILE A 143 -16.06 -4.59 -1.01
CA ILE A 143 -15.99 -4.68 -2.49
C ILE A 143 -17.34 -4.46 -3.21
N HIS A 144 -18.46 -4.58 -2.50
CA HIS A 144 -19.80 -4.31 -3.04
C HIS A 144 -20.16 -2.81 -3.04
N ASN A 145 -19.31 -1.95 -2.47
CA ASN A 145 -19.49 -0.51 -2.48
C ASN A 145 -18.90 0.09 -3.77
N GLU A 146 -19.71 0.86 -4.51
CA GLU A 146 -19.29 1.50 -5.76
C GLU A 146 -18.09 2.45 -5.57
N ASP A 147 -18.03 3.19 -4.47
CA ASP A 147 -16.89 4.08 -4.16
C ASP A 147 -15.59 3.26 -3.98
N VAL A 148 -15.69 2.02 -3.50
CA VAL A 148 -14.56 1.10 -3.35
C VAL A 148 -14.15 0.51 -4.70
N LEU A 149 -15.12 0.18 -5.56
CA LEU A 149 -14.81 -0.19 -6.95
C LEU A 149 -14.12 0.95 -7.69
N GLN A 150 -14.53 2.19 -7.46
CA GLN A 150 -13.87 3.37 -8.02
C GLN A 150 -12.42 3.51 -7.51
N ILE A 151 -12.14 3.17 -6.25
CA ILE A 151 -10.76 3.09 -5.73
C ILE A 151 -9.95 2.03 -6.48
N PHE A 152 -10.51 0.84 -6.71
CA PHE A 152 -9.82 -0.23 -7.45
C PHE A 152 -9.59 0.12 -8.92
N TYR A 153 -10.53 0.84 -9.54
CA TYR A 153 -10.34 1.45 -10.86
C TYR A 153 -9.18 2.45 -10.83
N ASN A 154 -9.13 3.37 -9.86
CA ASN A 154 -8.07 4.37 -9.79
C ASN A 154 -6.68 3.72 -9.65
N ILE A 155 -6.51 2.74 -8.76
CA ILE A 155 -5.20 2.09 -8.59
C ILE A 155 -4.78 1.29 -9.83
N SER A 156 -5.70 0.59 -10.51
CA SER A 156 -5.39 -0.15 -11.74
C SER A 156 -5.03 0.79 -12.89
N LYS A 157 -5.76 1.91 -13.04
CA LYS A 157 -5.44 3.00 -13.97
C LYS A 157 -4.05 3.58 -13.72
N ASN A 158 -3.64 3.70 -12.45
CA ASN A 158 -2.32 4.18 -12.03
C ASN A 158 -1.23 3.10 -12.08
N LYS A 159 -1.47 2.00 -12.82
CA LYS A 159 -0.53 0.89 -13.03
C LYS A 159 -0.13 0.13 -11.75
N GLN A 160 -0.88 0.29 -10.66
CA GLN A 160 -0.70 -0.57 -9.50
C GLN A 160 -1.28 -1.94 -9.81
N LEU A 161 -0.46 -2.98 -9.66
CA LEU A 161 -0.88 -4.36 -9.90
C LEU A 161 -2.01 -4.74 -8.92
N ILE A 162 -3.10 -5.27 -9.47
CA ILE A 162 -4.18 -5.85 -8.68
C ILE A 162 -3.75 -7.25 -8.23
N GLN A 163 -3.78 -7.50 -6.92
CA GLN A 163 -3.39 -8.79 -6.37
C GLN A 163 -4.34 -9.90 -6.82
N TYR A 164 -3.82 -11.12 -6.97
CA TYR A 164 -4.58 -12.26 -7.48
C TYR A 164 -5.86 -12.52 -6.68
N ASP A 165 -5.79 -12.44 -5.35
CA ASP A 165 -6.94 -12.68 -4.47
C ASP A 165 -8.04 -11.62 -4.66
N LEU A 166 -7.67 -10.33 -4.75
CA LEU A 166 -8.59 -9.25 -5.09
C LEU A 166 -9.18 -9.45 -6.49
N LEU A 167 -8.36 -9.78 -7.49
CA LEU A 167 -8.82 -9.99 -8.85
C LEU A 167 -9.87 -11.12 -8.89
N ASN A 168 -9.65 -12.22 -8.16
CA ASN A 168 -10.63 -13.31 -8.06
C ASN A 168 -11.95 -12.86 -7.44
N LYS A 169 -11.91 -12.05 -6.37
CA LYS A 169 -13.12 -11.48 -5.77
C LYS A 169 -13.88 -10.57 -6.73
N LEU A 170 -13.17 -9.72 -7.48
CA LEU A 170 -13.76 -8.89 -8.53
C LEU A 170 -14.43 -9.74 -9.62
N ILE A 171 -13.76 -10.83 -10.05
CA ILE A 171 -14.31 -11.79 -11.01
C ILE A 171 -15.56 -12.47 -10.46
N GLU A 172 -15.62 -12.79 -9.17
CA GLU A 172 -16.77 -13.42 -8.55
C GLU A 172 -18.01 -12.54 -8.58
N ILE A 173 -17.86 -11.24 -8.27
CA ILE A 173 -18.97 -10.28 -8.27
C ILE A 173 -19.36 -9.78 -9.66
N PHE A 174 -18.52 -10.02 -10.68
CA PHE A 174 -18.84 -9.69 -12.07
C PHE A 174 -19.94 -10.61 -12.62
N LYS A 175 -21.01 -10.02 -13.12
CA LYS A 175 -22.21 -10.65 -13.67
C LYS A 175 -22.30 -10.30 -15.16
N PRO A 176 -22.12 -11.27 -16.07
CA PRO A 176 -22.11 -11.00 -17.53
C PRO A 176 -23.40 -10.41 -18.10
N ASP A 177 -24.51 -10.55 -17.37
CA ASP A 177 -25.84 -10.09 -17.72
C ASP A 177 -26.16 -8.66 -17.26
N THR A 178 -25.21 -7.96 -16.64
CA THR A 178 -25.37 -6.58 -16.16
C THR A 178 -24.28 -5.65 -16.67
N ASP A 179 -24.63 -4.38 -16.87
CA ASP A 179 -23.71 -3.37 -17.40
C ASP A 179 -22.81 -2.79 -16.28
N GLN A 180 -21.85 -3.59 -15.82
CA GLN A 180 -20.93 -3.24 -14.74
C GLN A 180 -19.68 -2.51 -15.27
N PHE A 181 -19.88 -1.30 -15.79
CA PHE A 181 -18.84 -0.49 -16.44
C PHE A 181 -17.55 -0.36 -15.61
N THR A 182 -17.64 -0.06 -14.31
CA THR A 182 -16.48 0.10 -13.43
C THR A 182 -15.63 -1.17 -13.34
N LEU A 183 -16.27 -2.35 -13.25
CA LEU A 183 -15.56 -3.64 -13.22
C LEU A 183 -14.88 -3.94 -14.55
N ILE A 184 -15.56 -3.67 -15.66
CA ILE A 184 -15.01 -3.84 -17.01
C ILE A 184 -13.79 -2.94 -17.19
N ASP A 185 -13.88 -1.67 -16.77
CA ASP A 185 -12.78 -0.71 -16.84
C ASP A 185 -11.59 -1.15 -15.96
N ILE A 186 -11.84 -1.77 -14.79
CA ILE A 186 -10.78 -2.39 -13.98
C ILE A 186 -10.10 -3.51 -14.76
N PHE A 187 -10.86 -4.44 -15.35
CA PHE A 187 -10.29 -5.57 -16.09
C PHE A 187 -9.52 -5.12 -17.34
N GLU A 188 -10.00 -4.07 -18.02
CA GLU A 188 -9.28 -3.44 -19.12
C GLU A 188 -7.94 -2.87 -18.66
N ASN A 189 -7.90 -2.14 -17.54
CA ASN A 189 -6.65 -1.63 -16.99
C ASN A 189 -5.70 -2.75 -16.54
N VAL A 190 -6.22 -3.84 -15.97
CA VAL A 190 -5.43 -5.02 -15.60
C VAL A 190 -4.79 -5.65 -16.85
N ALA A 191 -5.53 -5.79 -17.96
CA ALA A 191 -5.00 -6.26 -19.23
C ALA A 191 -3.94 -5.30 -19.82
N LYS A 192 -4.21 -3.99 -19.84
CA LYS A 192 -3.26 -2.94 -20.26
C LYS A 192 -1.96 -2.96 -19.46
N ASN A 193 -2.01 -3.37 -18.20
CA ASN A 193 -0.85 -3.51 -17.32
C ASN A 193 -0.12 -4.84 -17.48
N ASN A 194 -0.43 -5.62 -18.53
CA ASN A 194 0.16 -6.93 -18.83
C ASN A 194 -0.06 -7.98 -17.72
N GLN A 195 -1.12 -7.83 -16.92
CA GLN A 195 -1.49 -8.86 -15.95
C GLN A 195 -2.34 -9.93 -16.63
N THR A 196 -1.99 -11.20 -16.41
CA THR A 196 -2.75 -12.34 -16.94
C THR A 196 -4.16 -12.38 -16.34
N LEU A 197 -5.17 -12.50 -17.20
CA LEU A 197 -6.55 -12.75 -16.78
C LEU A 197 -6.84 -14.25 -16.71
N SER A 198 -7.61 -14.67 -15.72
CA SER A 198 -7.95 -16.09 -15.56
C SER A 198 -9.00 -16.53 -16.59
N ASN A 199 -8.98 -17.82 -16.97
CA ASN A 199 -9.99 -18.40 -17.86
C ASN A 199 -11.43 -18.20 -17.35
N LYS A 200 -11.63 -18.11 -16.03
CA LYS A 200 -12.92 -17.81 -15.41
C LYS A 200 -13.43 -16.42 -15.81
N LEU A 201 -12.54 -15.42 -15.80
CA LEU A 201 -12.88 -14.07 -16.25
C LEU A 201 -13.11 -14.03 -17.76
N LEU A 202 -12.24 -14.67 -18.55
CA LEU A 202 -12.36 -14.68 -20.01
C LEU A 202 -13.72 -15.22 -20.47
N LYS A 203 -14.20 -16.33 -19.88
CA LYS A 203 -15.54 -16.86 -20.17
C LYS A 203 -16.66 -15.88 -19.82
N LYS A 204 -16.54 -15.17 -18.69
CA LYS A 204 -17.53 -14.16 -18.28
C LYS A 204 -17.53 -12.96 -19.24
N LEU A 205 -16.36 -12.51 -19.67
CA LEU A 205 -16.22 -11.43 -20.65
C LEU A 205 -16.78 -11.84 -22.01
N GLU A 206 -16.50 -13.06 -22.46
CA GLU A 206 -17.07 -13.62 -23.70
C GLU A 206 -18.61 -13.63 -23.65
N MET A 207 -19.21 -14.05 -22.54
CA MET A 207 -20.67 -13.98 -22.36
C MET A 207 -21.20 -12.55 -22.41
N ALA A 208 -20.45 -11.58 -21.86
CA ALA A 208 -20.80 -10.17 -21.82
C ALA A 208 -20.73 -9.49 -23.21
N LEU A 209 -20.04 -10.07 -24.20
CA LEU A 209 -20.00 -9.54 -25.57
C LEU A 209 -21.38 -9.50 -26.24
N ASN A 210 -22.34 -10.29 -25.77
CA ASN A 210 -23.72 -10.26 -26.27
C ASN A 210 -24.51 -9.00 -25.83
N ARG A 211 -23.88 -8.12 -25.04
CA ARG A 211 -24.47 -6.89 -24.51
C ARG A 211 -24.00 -5.69 -25.34
N GLU A 212 -24.87 -5.18 -26.21
CA GLU A 212 -24.55 -4.03 -27.10
C GLU A 212 -23.94 -2.83 -26.35
N GLN A 213 -24.41 -2.53 -25.14
CA GLN A 213 -23.96 -1.35 -24.38
C GLN A 213 -22.50 -1.43 -23.88
N ILE A 214 -21.97 -2.63 -23.68
CA ILE A 214 -20.62 -2.84 -23.13
C ILE A 214 -19.69 -3.60 -24.09
N GLN A 215 -20.20 -4.04 -25.24
CA GLN A 215 -19.50 -4.86 -26.22
C GLN A 215 -18.16 -4.25 -26.61
N ASP A 216 -18.12 -2.98 -27.01
CA ASP A 216 -16.91 -2.30 -27.45
C ASP A 216 -15.83 -2.28 -26.35
N LYS A 217 -16.23 -2.00 -25.10
CA LYS A 217 -15.31 -1.99 -23.96
C LYS A 217 -14.74 -3.37 -23.68
N VAL A 218 -15.59 -4.40 -23.75
CA VAL A 218 -15.16 -5.78 -23.50
C VAL A 218 -14.24 -6.28 -24.62
N LEU A 219 -14.53 -5.93 -25.88
CA LEU A 219 -13.65 -6.25 -27.03
C LEU A 219 -12.24 -5.67 -26.85
N LEU A 220 -12.11 -4.45 -26.34
CA LEU A 220 -10.81 -3.83 -26.07
C LEU A 220 -9.94 -4.68 -25.12
N ILE A 221 -10.55 -5.35 -24.13
CA ILE A 221 -9.80 -6.23 -23.21
C ILE A 221 -9.13 -7.36 -23.97
N PHE A 222 -9.84 -8.01 -24.90
CA PHE A 222 -9.28 -9.09 -25.71
C PHE A 222 -8.19 -8.59 -26.66
N VAL A 223 -8.32 -7.38 -27.20
CA VAL A 223 -7.28 -6.74 -28.02
C VAL A 223 -5.99 -6.55 -27.22
N TYR A 224 -6.08 -6.07 -25.97
CA TYR A 224 -4.90 -5.90 -25.12
C TYR A 224 -4.23 -7.22 -24.73
N LEU A 225 -4.99 -8.31 -24.62
CA LEU A 225 -4.42 -9.64 -24.32
C LEU A 225 -3.73 -10.31 -25.52
N ALA A 226 -3.98 -9.83 -26.74
CA ALA A 226 -3.40 -10.37 -27.96
C ALA A 226 -2.09 -9.67 -28.39
N GLN A 227 -1.70 -8.60 -27.68
CA GLN A 227 -0.45 -7.84 -27.89
C GLN A 227 0.69 -8.39 -27.03
#